data_AF-A0A9D2N3W7-F1
#
_entry.id   AF-A0A9D2N3W7-F1
#
_cell.length_a   1.000
_cell.length_b   1.000
_cell.length_c   1.000
_cell.angle_alpha   90.00
_cell.angle_beta   90.00
_cell.angle_gamma   90.00
#
_symmetry.space_group_name_H-M   'P 1'
#
loop_
_entity.id
_entity.type
_entity.pdbx_description
1 polymer ?
#
loop_
_entity_poly.entity_id
_entity_poly.type
_entity_poly.pdbx_seq_one_letter_code
_entity_poly.pdbx_strand_id
1 'polypeptide(L)' 'MAREMEKRIEDVCSRILISSRNELYIHLRFFDVALSAFTYVMGEQNGELGTDGVGIYYDPGYLGGL' A
#
# COMPACT_ATOMS: atom_id res chain seq x y z
N MET A 1 7.46 21.67 4.35
CA MET A 1 8.30 21.00 3.33
C MET A 1 8.39 19.50 3.59
N ALA A 2 9.00 19.02 4.69
CA ALA A 2 9.11 17.58 4.98
C ALA A 2 7.75 16.83 5.00
N ARG A 3 6.76 17.35 5.74
CA ARG A 3 5.41 16.75 5.84
C ARG A 3 4.63 16.72 4.52
N GLU A 4 4.94 17.66 3.62
CA GLU A 4 4.29 17.73 2.31
C GLU A 4 4.90 16.72 1.33
N MET A 5 6.20 16.47 1.45
CA MET A 5 6.90 15.41 0.74
C MET A 5 6.42 14.04 1.21
N GLU A 6 6.32 13.84 2.53
CA GLU A 6 5.81 12.61 3.14
C GLU A 6 4.41 12.27 2.65
N LYS A 7 3.49 13.25 2.65
CA LYS A 7 2.15 13.07 2.11
C LYS A 7 2.14 12.73 0.61
N ARG A 8 3.03 13.33 -0.17
CA ARG A 8 3.17 12.99 -1.61
C ARG A 8 3.63 11.55 -1.80
N ILE A 9 4.57 11.08 -0.98
CA ILE A 9 5.06 9.71 -1.02
C ILE A 9 3.92 8.74 -0.64
N GLU A 10 3.17 9.06 0.41
CA GLU A 10 2.01 8.31 0.85
C GLU A 10 0.93 8.21 -0.25
N ASP A 11 0.62 9.31 -0.92
CA ASP A 11 -0.33 9.35 -2.04
C ASP A 11 0.14 8.47 -3.21
N VAL A 12 1.43 8.52 -3.57
CA VAL A 12 1.99 7.69 -4.64
C VAL A 12 1.91 6.21 -4.27
N CYS A 13 2.35 5.83 -3.08
CA CYS A 13 2.31 4.45 -2.59
C CYS A 13 0.89 3.91 -2.52
N SER A 14 -0.06 4.71 -2.02
CA SER A 14 -1.48 4.34 -2.02
C SER A 14 -2.02 4.10 -3.43
N ARG A 15 -1.64 4.93 -4.41
CA ARG A 15 -2.04 4.71 -5.81
C ARG A 15 -1.47 3.43 -6.39
N ILE A 16 -0.23 3.07 -6.05
CA ILE A 16 0.38 1.79 -6.45
C ILE A 16 -0.44 0.63 -5.88
N LEU A 17 -0.74 0.64 -4.57
CA LEU A 17 -1.47 -0.44 -3.90
C LEU A 17 -2.90 -0.58 -4.43
N ILE A 18 -3.60 0.53 -4.67
CA ILE A 18 -4.94 0.53 -5.28
C ILE A 18 -4.89 -0.05 -6.69
N SER A 19 -3.90 0.34 -7.50
CA SER A 19 -3.74 -0.18 -8.86
C SER A 19 -3.49 -1.69 -8.83
N SER A 20 -2.60 -2.18 -7.95
CA SER A 20 -2.33 -3.60 -7.77
C SER A 20 -3.58 -4.37 -7.32
N ARG A 21 -4.40 -3.81 -6.43
CA ARG A 21 -5.68 -4.41 -6.02
C ARG A 21 -6.65 -4.53 -7.20
N ASN A 22 -6.76 -3.48 -8.00
CA ASN A 22 -7.65 -3.47 -9.17
C ASN A 22 -7.24 -4.51 -10.23
N GLU A 23 -5.94 -4.74 -10.42
CA GLU A 23 -5.46 -5.84 -11.28
C GLU A 23 -5.83 -7.22 -10.70
N LEU A 24 -5.70 -7.40 -9.38
CA LEU A 24 -6.11 -8.65 -8.72
C LEU A 24 -7.62 -8.89 -8.79
N TYR A 25 -8.44 -7.84 -8.79
CA TYR A 25 -9.89 -7.96 -8.99
C TYR A 25 -10.24 -8.68 -10.30
N ILE A 26 -9.50 -8.42 -11.39
CA ILE A 26 -9.72 -9.05 -12.69
C ILE A 26 -9.49 -10.58 -12.62
N HIS A 27 -8.52 -11.01 -11.80
CA HIS A 27 -8.10 -12.40 -11.73
C HIS A 27 -8.70 -13.19 -10.55
N LEU A 28 -9.17 -12.52 -9.50
CA LEU A 28 -9.65 -13.11 -8.25
C LEU A 28 -10.89 -12.38 -7.73
N ARG A 29 -12.03 -12.61 -8.39
CA ARG A 29 -13.31 -11.87 -8.21
C ARG A 29 -13.75 -11.63 -6.75
N PHE A 30 -13.52 -12.57 -5.84
CA PHE A 30 -13.93 -12.45 -4.42
C PHE A 30 -12.82 -11.94 -3.51
N PHE A 31 -11.59 -11.88 -4.01
CA PHE A 31 -10.43 -11.50 -3.22
C PHE A 31 -10.34 -9.98 -3.07
N ASP A 32 -10.86 -9.21 -4.01
CA ASP A 32 -10.95 -7.74 -3.92
C ASP A 32 -11.72 -7.26 -2.68
N VAL A 33 -12.84 -7.91 -2.35
CA VAL A 33 -13.64 -7.58 -1.16
C VAL A 33 -12.81 -7.76 0.11
N ALA A 34 -12.07 -8.87 0.23
CA ALA A 34 -11.17 -9.09 1.36
C ALA A 34 -10.05 -8.03 1.40
N LEU A 35 -9.45 -7.70 0.26
CA LEU A 35 -8.39 -6.70 0.18
C LEU A 35 -8.87 -5.27 0.46
N SER A 36 -10.13 -4.95 0.18
CA SER A 36 -10.74 -3.65 0.48
C SER A 36 -10.89 -3.37 1.97
N ALA A 37 -10.85 -4.41 2.81
CA ALA A 37 -10.95 -4.26 4.27
C ALA A 37 -9.66 -3.74 4.90
N PHE A 38 -8.53 -3.80 4.19
CA PHE A 38 -7.24 -3.37 4.72
C PHE A 38 -7.04 -1.86 4.61
N THR A 39 -6.42 -1.28 5.64
CA THR A 39 -5.87 0.08 5.58
C THR A 39 -4.43 0.07 5.09
N TYR A 40 -4.03 1.05 4.30
CA TYR A 40 -2.62 1.23 3.93
C TYR A 40 -1.92 2.09 4.98
N VAL A 41 -0.80 1.58 5.51
CA VAL A 41 -0.04 2.24 6.57
C VAL A 41 1.41 2.35 6.13
N MET A 42 1.85 3.58 5.88
CA MET A 42 3.26 3.87 5.62
C MET A 42 4.05 3.78 6.93
N GLY A 43 5.20 3.10 6.91
CA GLY A 43 6.08 2.98 8.07
C GLY A 43 7.50 2.56 7.69
N GLU A 44 8.41 2.57 8.66
CA GLU A 44 9.77 2.06 8.47
C GLU A 44 9.78 0.54 8.65
N GLN A 45 9.29 -0.18 7.64
CA GLN A 45 9.21 -1.64 7.64
C GLN A 45 10.54 -2.30 7.21
N ASN A 46 11.67 -1.59 7.33
CA ASN A 46 13.01 -2.07 6.96
C ASN A 46 13.09 -2.66 5.54
N GLY A 47 12.40 -2.04 4.58
CA GLY A 47 12.38 -2.53 3.20
C GLY A 47 11.43 -3.72 2.96
N GLU A 48 10.47 -3.96 3.85
CA GLU A 48 9.50 -5.05 3.73
C GLU A 48 8.06 -4.56 3.50
N LEU A 49 7.21 -5.51 3.08
CA LEU A 49 5.76 -5.38 2.99
C LEU A 49 5.11 -6.45 3.85
N GLY A 50 4.20 -6.08 4.74
CA GLY A 50 3.57 -7.01 5.68
C GLY A 50 2.13 -6.66 6.02
N THR A 51 1.45 -7.58 6.72
CA THR A 51 0.10 -7.36 7.22
C THR A 51 -0.12 -8.09 8.54
N ASP A 52 -0.93 -7.49 9.42
CA ASP A 52 -1.43 -8.09 10.65
C ASP A 52 -2.88 -8.61 10.52
N GLY A 53 -3.45 -8.55 9.30
CA GLY A 53 -4.86 -8.87 9.05
C GLY A 53 -5.80 -7.66 9.08
N VAL A 54 -5.31 -6.47 9.43
CA VAL A 54 -6.08 -5.20 9.45
C VAL A 54 -5.42 -4.15 8.55
N GLY A 55 -4.11 -3.98 8.66
CA GLY A 55 -3.34 -3.04 7.86
C GLY A 55 -2.39 -3.75 6.90
N ILE A 56 -2.13 -3.14 5.74
CA ILE A 56 -0.95 -3.43 4.93
C ILE A 56 0.09 -2.36 5.27
N TYR A 57 1.17 -2.80 5.89
CA TYR A 57 2.29 -1.99 6.32
C TYR A 57 3.38 -2.09 5.28
N TYR A 58 3.87 -0.94 4.82
CA TYR A 58 4.87 -0.91 3.77
C TYR A 58 5.96 0.11 4.06
N ASP A 59 7.16 -0.26 3.67
CA ASP A 59 8.27 0.68 3.53
C ASP A 59 8.12 1.48 2.21
N PRO A 60 8.12 2.82 2.25
CA PRO A 60 7.94 3.64 1.06
C PRO A 60 9.13 3.57 0.09
N GLY A 61 10.34 3.26 0.56
CA GLY A 61 11.50 3.03 -0.29
C GLY A 61 11.38 1.72 -1.06
N TYR A 62 10.92 0.65 -0.40
CA TYR A 62 10.63 -0.63 -1.05
C TYR A 62 9.52 -0.52 -2.10
N LEU A 63 8.40 0.11 -1.74
CA LEU A 63 7.22 0.15 -2.60
C LEU A 63 7.29 1.24 -3.69
N GLY A 64 7.83 2.40 -3.35
CA GLY A 64 7.93 3.58 -4.22
C GLY A 64 9.24 3.69 -5.00
N GLY A 65 10.25 2.88 -4.67
CA GLY A 65 11.57 2.91 -5.29
C GLY A 65 12.38 4.17 -4.98
N LEU A 66 12.12 4.80 -3.82
CA LEU A 66 12.77 6.02 -3.34
C LEU A 66 14.00 5.74 -2.47
#